data_AF-A0A453ELL7-F1
#
_entry.id   AF-A0A453ELL7-F1
#
_cell.length_a   1.000
_cell.length_b   1.000
_cell.length_c   1.000
_cell.angle_alpha   90.00
_cell.angle_beta   90.00
_cell.angle_gamma   90.00
#
_symmetry.space_group_name_H-M   'P 1'
#
loop_
_entity.id
_entity.type
_entity.pdbx_description
1 polymer ?
#
loop_
_entity_poly.entity_id
_entity_poly.type
_entity_poly.pdbx_seq_one_letter_code
_entity_poly.pdbx_strand_id
1 'polypeptide(L)' 'CCFQVKETMEEKREEHAVDGALASFPAEEVKFVFTVAEKCLESDPRDRPTMVQVAKMLEQAKLA' A
#
# COMPACT_ATOMS: atom_id res chain seq x y z
N CYS A 1 4.90 -0.37 -13.95
CA CYS A 1 3.80 0.25 -13.17
C CYS A 1 4.00 0.20 -11.65
N CYS A 2 4.67 -0.81 -11.05
CA CYS A 2 4.80 -0.87 -9.59
C CYS A 2 6.04 -0.16 -8.98
N PHE A 3 6.98 0.32 -9.81
CA PHE A 3 8.21 0.98 -9.32
C PHE A 3 7.92 2.28 -8.57
N GLN A 4 6.86 2.98 -8.98
CA GLN A 4 6.44 4.26 -8.42
C GLN A 4 5.98 4.15 -6.97
N VAL A 5 5.55 2.96 -6.52
CA VAL A 5 5.12 2.73 -5.13
C VAL A 5 6.30 2.84 -4.17
N LYS A 6 7.45 2.24 -4.50
CA LYS A 6 8.64 2.30 -3.64
C LYS A 6 9.20 3.72 -3.54
N GLU A 7 9.30 4.40 -4.66
CA GLU A 7 9.76 5.80 -4.73
C GLU A 7 8.83 6.73 -3.93
N THR A 8 7.52 6.57 -4.07
CA THR A 8 6.52 7.36 -3.30
C THR A 8 6.63 7.16 -1.79
N MET A 9 6.88 5.93 -1.33
CA MET A 9 7.05 5.62 0.10
C MET A 9 8.36 6.18 0.65
N GLU A 10 9.46 6.08 -0.10
CA GLU A 10 10.73 6.69 0.30
C GLU A 10 10.64 8.22 0.41
N GLU A 11 9.86 8.85 -0.47
CA GLU A 11 9.61 10.29 -0.45
C GLU A 11 8.53 10.72 0.56
N LYS A 12 7.87 9.79 1.27
CA LYS A 12 6.71 10.05 2.15
C LYS A 12 5.63 10.90 1.47
N ARG A 13 5.35 10.59 0.20
CA ARG A 13 4.39 11.30 -0.65
C ARG A 13 3.19 10.43 -0.99
N GLU A 14 2.83 9.50 -0.11
CA GLU A 14 1.74 8.53 -0.31
C GLU A 14 0.42 9.23 -0.62
N GLU A 15 0.16 10.38 0.02
CA GLU A 15 -1.02 11.22 -0.20
C GLU A 15 -1.08 11.87 -1.60
N HIS A 16 0.06 12.09 -2.26
CA HIS A 16 0.16 12.67 -3.60
C HIS A 16 0.07 11.62 -4.72
N ALA A 17 0.22 10.34 -4.36
CA ALA A 17 0.06 9.22 -5.28
C ALA A 17 -1.37 8.65 -5.27
N VAL A 18 -2.26 9.19 -4.44
CA VAL A 18 -3.69 8.86 -4.47
C VAL A 18 -4.34 9.52 -5.68
N ASP A 19 -5.25 8.80 -6.32
CA ASP A 19 -6.02 9.32 -7.45
C ASP A 19 -6.81 10.58 -7.04
N GLY A 20 -6.60 11.68 -7.77
CA GLY A 20 -7.30 12.94 -7.53
C GLY A 20 -8.81 12.88 -7.75
N ALA A 21 -9.33 11.80 -8.35
CA ALA A 21 -10.76 11.51 -8.44
C ALA A 21 -11.35 10.95 -7.14
N LEU A 22 -10.55 10.51 -6.16
CA LEU A 22 -11.05 10.18 -4.83
C LEU A 22 -11.44 11.47 -4.11
N ALA A 23 -12.74 11.65 -3.87
CA ALA A 23 -13.28 12.84 -3.22
C ALA A 23 -12.78 13.05 -1.77
N SER A 24 -12.56 11.95 -1.04
CA SER A 24 -11.98 11.98 0.30
C SER A 24 -11.45 10.60 0.66
N PHE A 25 -10.32 10.55 1.35
CA PHE A 25 -9.77 9.31 1.89
C PHE A 25 -9.12 9.58 3.25
N PRO A 26 -9.23 8.67 4.21
CA PRO A 26 -8.47 8.75 5.45
C PRO A 26 -6.99 8.45 5.17
N ALA A 27 -6.10 9.36 5.57
CA ALA A 27 -4.67 9.24 5.35
C ALA A 27 -4.06 7.96 5.97
N GLU A 28 -4.65 7.46 7.05
CA GLU A 28 -4.20 6.24 7.72
C GLU A 28 -4.49 4.97 6.90
N GLU A 29 -5.65 4.88 6.25
CA GLU A 29 -5.93 3.75 5.33
C GLU A 29 -4.98 3.77 4.14
N VAL A 30 -4.68 4.96 3.61
CA VAL A 30 -3.73 5.11 2.50
C VAL A 30 -2.35 4.61 2.92
N LYS A 31 -1.80 5.07 4.04
CA LYS A 31 -0.50 4.60 4.55
C LYS A 31 -0.47 3.08 4.77
N PHE A 32 -1.56 2.52 5.30
CA PHE A 32 -1.67 1.09 5.52
C PHE A 32 -1.63 0.32 4.20
N VAL A 33 -2.43 0.73 3.21
CA VAL A 33 -2.47 0.09 1.89
C VAL A 33 -1.12 0.22 1.19
N PHE A 34 -0.46 1.36 1.30
CA PHE A 34 0.90 1.55 0.77
C PHE A 34 1.91 0.61 1.43
N THR A 35 1.83 0.38 2.74
CA THR A 35 2.67 -0.59 3.46
C THR A 35 2.43 -2.04 2.99
N VAL A 36 1.16 -2.40 2.73
CA VAL A 36 0.83 -3.72 2.14
C VAL A 36 1.40 -3.82 0.73
N ALA A 37 1.27 -2.77 -0.08
CA ALA A 37 1.81 -2.71 -1.43
C ALA A 37 3.34 -2.83 -1.46
N GLU A 38 4.06 -2.18 -0.54
CA GLU A 38 5.51 -2.29 -0.39
C GLU A 38 5.94 -3.75 -0.19
N LYS A 39 5.29 -4.45 0.75
CA LYS A 39 5.56 -5.88 1.02
C LYS A 39 5.30 -6.77 -0.20
N CYS A 40 4.25 -6.49 -0.95
CA CYS A 40 3.95 -7.20 -2.20
C CYS A 40 5.01 -6.95 -3.30
N LEU A 41 5.75 -5.85 -3.20
CA LEU A 41 6.76 -5.42 -4.17
C LEU A 41 8.18 -5.72 -3.71
N GLU A 42 8.35 -6.55 -2.68
CA GLU A 42 9.67 -6.98 -2.24
C GLU A 42 10.50 -7.55 -3.38
N SER A 43 11.78 -7.20 -3.40
CA SER A 43 12.68 -7.57 -4.49
C SER A 43 12.85 -9.08 -4.55
N ASP A 44 12.98 -9.71 -3.39
CA ASP A 44 12.98 -11.16 -3.24
C ASP A 44 11.54 -11.71 -3.23
N PRO A 45 11.19 -12.63 -4.15
CA PRO A 45 9.88 -13.27 -4.16
C PRO A 45 9.51 -14.01 -2.87
N ARG A 46 10.50 -14.43 -2.07
CA ARG A 46 10.27 -15.17 -0.83
C ARG A 46 9.77 -14.29 0.31
N ASP A 47 10.08 -13.00 0.26
CA ASP A 47 9.64 -12.01 1.25
C ASP A 47 8.25 -11.45 0.92
N ARG A 48 7.75 -11.70 -0.30
CA ARG A 48 6.41 -11.29 -0.70
C ARG A 48 5.36 -12.13 0.03
N PRO A 49 4.32 -11.48 0.59
CA PRO A 49 3.21 -12.20 1.21
C PRO A 49 2.43 -12.99 0.15
N THR A 50 1.88 -14.12 0.58
CA THR A 50 0.88 -14.85 -0.21
C THR A 50 -0.40 -14.02 -0.34
N MET A 51 -1.19 -14.24 -1.41
CA MET A 51 -2.46 -13.53 -1.57
C MET A 51 -3.45 -13.74 -0.42
N VAL A 52 -3.36 -14.87 0.30
CA VAL A 52 -4.15 -15.12 1.51
C VAL A 52 -3.73 -14.19 2.65
N GLN A 53 -2.43 -13.94 2.81
CA GLN A 53 -1.92 -12.98 3.79
C GLN A 53 -2.28 -11.55 3.40
N VAL A 54 -2.17 -11.19 2.12
CA VAL A 54 -2.57 -9.86 1.62
C VAL A 54 -4.06 -9.60 1.89
N ALA A 55 -4.94 -10.56 1.60
CA ALA A 55 -6.37 -10.42 1.89
C ALA A 55 -6.63 -10.19 3.39
N LYS A 56 -5.97 -10.96 4.27
CA LYS A 56 -6.08 -10.78 5.73
C LYS A 56 -5.59 -9.40 6.18
N MET A 57 -4.49 -8.91 5.63
CA MET A 57 -3.98 -7.57 5.94
C MET A 57 -4.99 -6.50 5.50
N LEU A 58 -5.55 -6.60 4.30
CA LEU A 58 -6.55 -5.65 3.79
C LEU A 58 -7.90 -5.73 4.54
N GLU A 59 -8.29 -6.90 5.04
CA GLU A 59 -9.46 -7.04 5.91
C GLU A 59 -9.29 -6.27 7.23
N GLN A 60 -8.07 -6.22 7.77
CA GLN A 60 -7.75 -5.45 8.98
C GLN A 60 -7.82 -3.93 8.73
N ALA A 61 -7.54 -3.47 7.50
CA ALA A 61 -7.62 -2.05 7.14
C ALA A 61 -9.04 -1.48 7.28
N LYS A 62 -10.08 -2.30 7.13
CA LYS A 62 -11.49 -1.88 7.26
C LYS A 62 -11.96 -1.69 8.72
N LEU A 63 -11.10 -2.04 9.68
CA LEU A 63 -11.42 -2.04 11.11
C LEU A 63 -10.66 -0.96 11.90
N ALA A 64 -9.87 -0.12 11.22
CA ALA A 64 -9.03 0.92 11.82
C ALA A 64 -9.65 2.32 11.65
#